data_AF-K1VB51-F1
#
_entry.id   AF-K1VB51-F1
#
_cell.length_a   1.000
_cell.length_b   1.000
_cell.length_c   1.000
_cell.angle_alpha   90.00
_cell.angle_beta   90.00
_cell.angle_gamma   90.00
#
_symmetry.space_group_name_H-M   'P 1'
#
loop_
_entity.id
_entity.type
_entity.pdbx_description
1 polymer ?
#
loop_
_entity_poly.entity_id
_entity_poly.type
_entity_poly.pdbx_seq_one_letter_code
_entity_poly.pdbx_strand_id
1 'polypeptide(L)'
;MISLIQGQVVTQYHWMTMQEFTDVVAISQMTPGPIGINTATYCGYTAVHNAGMSGMMAVLGSAMATFALVLPSLVLMILISKMLYKYMNTSAVQSIFIGLRPAIVGLVGAAALLLMNGENFSTPANPWHFYISIALFFATFIGVKVMKINPIRMILYSAFAGLVLLY
;
A
#
# COMPACT_ATOMS: atom_id res chain seq x y z
N MET A 1 -5.77 -6.90 6.25
CA MET A 1 -4.57 -6.81 7.12
C MET A 1 -4.84 -5.91 8.32
N ILE A 2 -5.13 -4.62 8.13
CA ILE A 2 -5.39 -3.67 9.24
C ILE A 2 -6.51 -4.15 10.15
N SER A 3 -7.66 -4.55 9.60
CA SER A 3 -8.78 -5.10 10.36
C SER A 3 -8.44 -6.36 11.15
N LEU A 4 -7.53 -7.20 10.64
CA LEU A 4 -7.05 -8.39 11.34
C LEU A 4 -6.14 -7.99 12.51
N ILE A 5 -5.21 -7.06 12.30
CA ILE A 5 -4.33 -6.53 13.35
C ILE A 5 -5.17 -5.89 14.45
N GLN A 6 -6.12 -5.01 14.09
CA GLN A 6 -7.05 -4.38 15.02
C GLN A 6 -7.80 -5.43 15.87
N GLY A 7 -8.36 -6.44 15.22
CA GLY A 7 -9.09 -7.51 15.90
C GLY A 7 -8.22 -8.24 16.92
N GLN A 8 -6.93 -8.44 16.64
CA GLN A 8 -6.01 -9.07 17.59
C GLN A 8 -5.58 -8.12 18.70
N VAL A 9 -5.05 -6.94 18.37
CA VAL A 9 -4.39 -6.06 19.34
C VAL A 9 -5.36 -5.24 20.19
N VAL A 10 -6.53 -4.89 19.65
CA VAL A 10 -7.55 -4.09 20.37
C VAL A 10 -8.61 -5.00 20.96
N THR A 11 -9.19 -5.90 20.15
CA THR A 11 -10.38 -6.67 20.56
C THR A 11 -10.07 -7.96 21.33
N GLN A 12 -9.06 -8.74 20.90
CA GLN A 12 -8.75 -10.02 21.54
C GLN A 12 -7.80 -9.82 22.72
N TYR A 13 -6.63 -9.25 22.46
CA TYR A 13 -5.55 -9.15 23.45
C TYR A 13 -5.55 -7.86 24.27
N HIS A 14 -6.34 -6.86 23.89
CA HIS A 14 -6.48 -5.59 24.62
C HIS A 14 -5.13 -4.90 24.93
N TRP A 15 -4.15 -5.01 24.01
CA TRP A 15 -2.82 -4.42 24.16
C TRP A 15 -2.85 -2.89 24.06
N MET A 16 -3.85 -2.35 23.36
CA MET A 16 -4.05 -0.91 23.18
C MET A 16 -5.52 -0.60 22.94
N THR A 17 -5.88 0.65 23.20
CA THR A 17 -7.22 1.19 22.91
C THR A 17 -7.43 1.41 21.41
N MET A 18 -8.69 1.56 21.01
CA MET A 18 -9.03 1.89 19.62
C MET A 18 -8.46 3.24 19.18
N GLN A 19 -8.34 4.20 20.11
CA GLN A 19 -7.78 5.51 19.83
C GLN A 19 -6.28 5.41 19.54
N GLU A 20 -5.51 4.74 20.40
CA GLU A 20 -4.08 4.48 20.17
C GLU A 20 -3.84 3.70 18.88
N PHE A 21 -4.69 2.71 18.57
CA PHE A 21 -4.59 1.99 17.30
C PHE A 21 -4.80 2.91 16.10
N THR A 22 -5.74 3.85 16.18
CA THR A 22 -5.97 4.84 15.12
C THR A 22 -4.78 5.76 14.93
N ASP A 23 -4.15 6.20 16.03
CA ASP A 23 -2.93 7.02 15.98
C ASP A 23 -1.76 6.24 15.37
N VAL A 24 -1.61 4.96 15.73
CA VAL A 24 -0.63 4.05 15.13
C VAL A 24 -0.85 3.90 13.62
N VAL A 25 -2.10 3.74 13.17
CA VAL A 25 -2.43 3.66 11.74
C VAL A 25 -2.09 4.97 11.03
N ALA A 26 -2.37 6.13 11.65
CA ALA A 26 -2.04 7.43 11.09
C ALA A 26 -0.51 7.59 10.89
N ILE A 27 0.29 7.24 11.91
CA ILE A 27 1.77 7.26 11.80
C ILE A 27 2.25 6.28 10.72
N SER A 28 1.60 5.11 10.62
CA SER A 28 1.93 4.09 9.62
C SER A 28 1.66 4.52 8.17
N GLN A 29 0.72 5.45 7.96
CA GLN A 29 0.44 6.04 6.64
C GLN A 29 1.42 7.15 6.25
N MET A 30 1.92 7.89 7.24
CA MET A 30 2.91 8.96 7.03
C MET A 30 4.30 8.40 6.72
N THR A 31 4.58 7.20 7.21
CA THR A 31 5.85 6.51 6.97
C THR A 31 5.83 5.77 5.62
N PRO A 32 6.89 5.89 4.79
CA PRO A 32 6.95 5.19 3.53
C PRO A 32 7.04 3.67 3.79
N GLY A 33 6.20 2.89 3.10
CA GLY A 33 6.25 1.43 3.14
C GLY A 33 4.87 0.77 3.18
N PRO A 34 4.82 -0.56 3.31
CA PRO A 34 3.56 -1.30 3.41
C PRO A 34 2.86 -0.99 4.73
N ILE A 35 1.70 -0.35 4.66
CA ILE A 35 0.93 0.10 5.82
C ILE A 35 0.73 -0.99 6.89
N GLY A 36 0.51 -2.24 6.47
CA GLY A 36 0.31 -3.37 7.38
C GLY A 36 1.57 -3.74 8.18
N ILE A 37 2.75 -3.63 7.57
CA ILE A 37 4.03 -3.88 8.26
C ILE A 37 4.30 -2.75 9.24
N ASN A 38 4.21 -1.49 8.79
CA ASN A 38 4.43 -0.33 9.63
C ASN A 38 3.47 -0.34 10.84
N THR A 39 2.19 -0.64 10.61
CA THR A 39 1.18 -0.77 11.68
C THR A 39 1.59 -1.84 12.69
N ALA A 40 2.03 -3.02 12.23
CA ALA A 40 2.48 -4.08 13.12
C ALA A 40 3.73 -3.69 13.93
N THR A 41 4.69 -2.99 13.31
CA THR A 41 5.89 -2.47 13.97
C THR A 41 5.52 -1.54 15.13
N TYR A 42 4.69 -0.53 14.86
CA TYR A 42 4.26 0.43 15.88
C TYR A 42 3.33 -0.21 16.92
N CYS A 43 2.45 -1.13 16.53
CA CYS A 43 1.65 -1.90 17.48
C CYS A 43 2.54 -2.70 18.45
N GLY A 44 3.64 -3.30 17.98
CA GLY A 44 4.60 -3.99 18.82
C GLY A 44 5.29 -3.07 19.83
N TYR A 45 5.63 -1.84 19.41
CA TYR A 45 6.14 -0.81 20.32
C TYR A 45 5.11 -0.47 21.41
N THR A 46 3.91 -0.06 20.99
CA THR A 46 2.86 0.42 21.89
C THR A 46 2.41 -0.66 22.87
N ALA A 47 2.27 -1.91 22.41
CA ALA A 47 1.89 -3.03 23.28
C ALA A 47 2.91 -3.25 24.41
N VAL A 48 4.21 -3.24 24.10
CA VAL A 48 5.27 -3.43 25.09
C VAL A 48 5.44 -2.21 25.99
N HIS A 49 5.27 -1.01 25.44
CA HIS A 49 5.28 0.22 26.21
C HIS A 49 4.12 0.27 27.22
N ASN A 50 2.90 -0.07 26.79
CA ASN A 50 1.70 -0.11 27.65
C ASN A 50 1.78 -1.19 28.73
N ALA A 51 2.57 -2.24 28.51
CA ALA A 51 2.89 -3.25 29.53
C ALA A 51 3.91 -2.74 30.59
N GLY A 52 4.31 -1.47 30.55
CA GLY A 52 5.19 -0.85 31.57
C GLY A 52 6.67 -1.17 31.39
N MET A 53 7.07 -1.72 30.24
CA MET A 53 8.47 -2.06 29.97
C MET A 53 9.28 -0.83 29.49
N SER A 54 10.60 -0.89 29.70
CA SER A 54 11.54 0.15 29.24
C SER A 54 11.45 0.39 27.73
N GLY A 55 11.74 1.62 27.28
CA GLY A 55 11.72 2.00 25.86
C GLY A 55 12.60 1.11 24.98
N MET A 56 13.73 0.61 25.49
CA MET A 56 14.58 -0.33 24.75
C MET A 56 13.86 -1.66 24.48
N MET A 57 13.04 -2.12 25.43
CA MET A 57 12.24 -3.32 25.27
C MET A 57 11.08 -3.10 24.31
N ALA A 58 10.49 -1.89 24.28
CA ALA A 58 9.47 -1.53 23.30
C ALA A 58 10.01 -1.56 21.85
N VAL A 59 11.26 -1.15 21.64
CA VAL A 59 11.94 -1.33 20.33
C VAL A 59 12.07 -2.82 19.97
N LEU A 60 12.42 -3.68 20.92
CA LEU A 60 12.43 -5.13 20.68
C LEU A 60 11.02 -5.67 20.37
N GLY A 61 9.99 -5.17 21.04
CA GLY A 61 8.58 -5.45 20.72
C GLY A 61 8.22 -5.13 19.28
N SER A 62 8.72 -3.99 18.78
CA SER A 62 8.56 -3.57 17.39
C SER A 62 9.21 -4.56 16.42
N ALA A 63 10.47 -4.93 16.70
CA ALA A 63 11.23 -5.87 15.88
C ALA A 63 10.58 -7.26 15.86
N MET A 64 10.15 -7.76 17.04
CA MET A 64 9.47 -9.04 17.16
C MET A 64 8.14 -9.06 16.42
N ALA A 65 7.30 -8.04 16.57
CA ALA A 65 6.01 -7.95 15.88
C ALA A 65 6.19 -7.91 14.36
N THR A 66 7.16 -7.11 13.88
CA THR A 66 7.50 -7.02 12.46
C THR A 66 8.00 -8.36 11.92
N PHE A 67 8.92 -8.99 12.64
CA PHE A 67 9.49 -10.27 12.24
C PHE A 67 8.43 -11.38 12.22
N ALA A 68 7.61 -11.47 13.26
CA ALA A 68 6.53 -12.46 13.34
C ALA A 68 5.48 -12.28 12.22
N LEU A 69 5.20 -11.05 11.81
CA LEU A 69 4.29 -10.77 10.69
C LEU A 69 4.92 -11.14 9.33
N VAL A 70 6.19 -10.80 9.11
CA VAL A 70 6.86 -11.02 7.82
C VAL A 70 7.29 -12.46 7.62
N LEU A 71 7.73 -13.15 8.69
CA LEU A 71 8.34 -14.48 8.63
C LEU A 71 7.48 -15.53 7.90
N PRO A 72 6.16 -15.68 8.18
CA PRO A 72 5.33 -16.67 7.47
C PRO A 72 5.29 -16.41 5.97
N SER A 73 5.14 -15.14 5.56
CA SER A 73 5.11 -14.76 4.15
C SER A 73 6.46 -14.99 3.47
N LEU A 74 7.57 -14.73 4.17
CA LEU A 74 8.93 -14.99 3.69
C LEU A 74 9.16 -16.47 3.44
N VAL A 75 8.79 -17.33 4.40
CA VAL A 75 8.96 -18.79 4.29
C VAL A 75 8.14 -19.35 3.14
N LEU A 76 6.86 -18.95 3.03
CA LEU A 76 5.99 -19.37 1.93
C LEU A 76 6.53 -18.90 0.57
N MET A 77 7.01 -17.65 0.50
CA MET A 77 7.56 -17.09 -0.73
C MET A 77 8.82 -17.85 -1.19
N ILE A 78 9.73 -18.18 -0.27
CA ILE A 78 10.93 -18.99 -0.59
C ILE A 78 10.52 -20.38 -1.12
N LEU A 79 9.56 -21.03 -0.45
CA LEU A 79 9.10 -22.36 -0.84
C LEU A 79 8.45 -22.35 -2.23
N ILE A 80 7.52 -21.41 -2.46
CA ILE A 80 6.83 -21.25 -3.74
C ILE A 80 7.85 -20.88 -4.83
N SER A 81 8.79 -19.96 -4.56
CA SER A 81 9.81 -19.55 -5.52
C SER A 81 10.67 -20.75 -5.93
N LYS A 82 11.13 -21.57 -4.98
CA LYS A 82 11.91 -22.77 -5.28
C LYS A 82 11.13 -23.75 -6.16
N MET A 83 9.84 -23.96 -5.88
CA MET A 83 8.97 -24.80 -6.69
C MET A 83 8.78 -24.21 -8.09
N LEU A 84 8.52 -22.90 -8.19
CA LEU A 84 8.35 -22.22 -9.46
C LEU A 84 9.61 -22.30 -10.32
N TYR A 85 10.80 -22.02 -9.77
CA TYR A 85 12.05 -22.14 -10.52
C TYR A 85 12.26 -23.54 -11.10
N LYS A 86 11.85 -24.59 -10.38
CA LYS A 86 11.94 -25.98 -10.86
C LYS A 86 10.98 -26.27 -12.02
N TYR A 87 9.76 -25.72 -12.01
CA TYR A 87 8.70 -26.05 -12.97
C TYR A 87 8.35 -24.92 -13.95
N MET A 88 9.09 -23.81 -13.94
CA MET A 88 8.81 -22.60 -14.74
C MET A 88 8.78 -22.87 -16.25
N ASN A 89 9.54 -23.87 -16.72
CA ASN A 89 9.61 -24.24 -18.14
C ASN A 89 8.53 -25.26 -18.56
N THR A 90 7.71 -25.74 -17.63
CA THR A 90 6.61 -26.65 -17.96
C THR A 90 5.47 -25.87 -18.62
N SER A 91 4.89 -26.42 -19.68
CA SER A 91 3.79 -25.81 -20.44
C SER A 91 2.62 -25.37 -19.57
N ALA A 92 2.27 -26.16 -18.53
CA ALA A 92 1.21 -25.82 -17.59
C ALA A 92 1.46 -24.49 -16.85
N VAL A 93 2.68 -24.27 -16.34
CA VAL A 93 3.03 -23.05 -15.61
C VAL A 93 3.05 -21.85 -16.56
N GLN A 94 3.63 -22.00 -17.75
CA GLN A 94 3.64 -20.93 -18.75
C GLN A 94 2.23 -20.52 -19.17
N SER A 95 1.32 -21.47 -19.40
CA SER A 95 -0.08 -21.19 -19.73
C SER A 95 -0.79 -20.40 -18.62
N ILE A 96 -0.52 -20.70 -17.35
CA ILE A 96 -1.05 -19.92 -16.22
C ILE A 96 -0.53 -18.48 -16.27
N PHE A 97 0.78 -18.28 -16.49
CA PHE A 97 1.36 -16.93 -16.58
C PHE A 97 0.81 -16.13 -17.76
N ILE A 98 0.50 -16.78 -18.88
CA ILE A 98 -0.15 -16.15 -20.04
C ILE A 98 -1.54 -15.63 -19.66
N GLY A 99 -2.31 -16.38 -18.87
CA GLY A 99 -3.62 -15.92 -18.36
C GLY A 99 -3.51 -14.88 -17.25
N LEU A 100 -2.49 -14.98 -16.39
CA LEU A 100 -2.30 -14.08 -15.26
C LEU A 100 -1.94 -12.65 -15.69
N ARG A 101 -1.10 -12.48 -16.73
CA ARG A 101 -0.68 -11.16 -17.23
C ARG A 101 -1.87 -10.24 -17.58
N PRO A 102 -2.80 -10.62 -18.48
CA PRO A 102 -3.95 -9.78 -18.82
C PRO A 102 -4.91 -9.61 -17.64
N ALA A 103 -5.04 -10.61 -16.75
CA ALA A 103 -5.85 -10.49 -15.54
C ALA A 103 -5.34 -9.38 -14.59
N ILE A 104 -4.01 -9.30 -14.39
CA ILE A 104 -3.39 -8.23 -13.60
C ILE A 104 -3.63 -6.87 -14.24
N VAL A 105 -3.45 -6.75 -15.57
CA VAL A 105 -3.72 -5.51 -16.30
C VAL A 105 -5.19 -5.10 -16.15
N GLY A 106 -6.12 -6.05 -16.27
CA GLY A 106 -7.54 -5.82 -16.07
C GLY A 106 -7.87 -5.36 -14.65
N LEU A 107 -7.25 -5.96 -13.63
CA LEU A 107 -7.45 -5.59 -12.23
C LEU A 107 -6.92 -4.17 -11.92
N VAL A 108 -5.74 -3.83 -12.44
CA VAL A 108 -5.19 -2.45 -12.35
C VAL A 108 -6.08 -1.46 -13.09
N GLY A 109 -6.58 -1.81 -14.28
CA GLY A 109 -7.53 -1.00 -15.02
C GLY A 109 -8.85 -0.79 -14.28
N ALA A 110 -9.40 -1.84 -13.68
CA ALA A 110 -10.61 -1.76 -12.87
C ALA A 110 -10.42 -0.87 -11.64
N ALA A 111 -9.27 -0.98 -10.95
CA ALA A 111 -8.92 -0.09 -9.85
C ALA A 111 -8.82 1.38 -10.32
N ALA A 112 -8.21 1.62 -11.48
CA ALA A 112 -8.16 2.96 -12.06
C ALA A 112 -9.57 3.52 -12.35
N LEU A 113 -10.46 2.72 -12.94
CA LEU A 113 -11.85 3.11 -13.19
C LEU A 113 -12.64 3.38 -11.89
N LEU A 114 -12.42 2.59 -10.84
CA LEU A 114 -13.03 2.82 -9.53
C LEU A 114 -12.63 4.18 -8.92
N LEU A 115 -11.39 4.62 -9.19
CA LEU A 115 -10.89 5.93 -8.76
C LEU A 115 -11.37 7.08 -9.66
N MET A 116 -11.95 6.81 -10.84
CA MET A 116 -12.53 7.82 -11.73
C MET A 116 -13.93 8.26 -11.25
N ASN A 117 -14.00 8.74 -10.01
CA ASN A 117 -15.23 9.24 -9.39
C ASN A 117 -15.19 10.77 -9.22
N GLY A 118 -16.33 11.36 -8.85
CA GLY A 118 -16.46 12.82 -8.67
C GLY A 118 -15.62 13.39 -7.53
N GLU A 119 -15.12 12.56 -6.60
CA GLU A 119 -14.22 13.02 -5.53
C GLU A 119 -12.79 13.22 -6.06
N ASN A 120 -12.31 12.33 -6.93
CA ASN A 120 -10.97 12.42 -7.50
C ASN A 120 -10.91 13.31 -8.75
N PHE A 121 -11.95 13.31 -9.58
CA PHE A 121 -12.00 14.06 -10.84
C PHE A 121 -12.83 15.34 -10.78
N SER A 122 -13.36 15.69 -9.60
CA SER A 122 -14.38 16.76 -9.43
C SER A 122 -15.68 16.48 -10.21
N THR A 123 -16.72 17.25 -9.92
CA THR A 123 -17.99 17.17 -10.62
C THR A 123 -18.07 18.21 -11.74
N PRO A 124 -18.88 18.00 -12.79
CA PRO A 124 -19.14 19.01 -13.83
C PRO A 124 -19.75 20.31 -13.31
N ALA A 125 -20.21 20.33 -12.04
CA ALA A 125 -20.68 21.53 -11.35
C ALA A 125 -19.55 22.54 -11.05
N ASN A 126 -18.29 22.08 -10.99
CA ASN A 126 -17.09 22.92 -10.93
C ASN A 126 -16.25 22.71 -12.22
N PRO A 127 -16.60 23.39 -13.34
CA PRO A 127 -16.02 23.10 -14.65
C PRO A 127 -14.50 23.23 -14.67
N TRP A 128 -13.97 24.23 -13.95
CA TRP A 128 -12.53 24.51 -13.89
C TRP A 128 -11.72 23.32 -13.36
N HIS A 129 -12.09 22.79 -12.18
CA HIS A 129 -11.39 21.65 -11.57
C HIS A 129 -11.55 20.37 -12.40
N PHE A 130 -12.74 20.16 -12.98
CA PHE A 130 -13.00 19.00 -13.84
C PHE A 130 -12.10 18.97 -15.08
N TYR A 131 -11.96 20.10 -15.80
CA TYR A 131 -11.10 20.17 -16.98
C TYR A 131 -9.62 20.02 -16.64
N ILE A 132 -9.17 20.61 -15.51
CA ILE A 132 -7.77 20.47 -15.06
C ILE A 132 -7.45 19.02 -14.70
N SER A 133 -8.32 18.32 -13.95
CA SER A 133 -8.10 16.92 -13.59
C SER A 133 -8.02 16.01 -14.82
N ILE A 134 -8.87 16.25 -15.83
CA ILE A 134 -8.80 15.54 -17.12
C ILE A 134 -7.49 15.86 -17.84
N ALA A 135 -7.09 17.13 -17.90
CA ALA A 135 -5.85 17.54 -18.54
C ALA A 135 -4.63 16.92 -17.86
N LEU A 136 -4.58 16.90 -16.52
CA LEU A 136 -3.52 16.26 -15.74
C LEU A 136 -3.47 14.75 -15.98
N PHE A 137 -4.61 14.08 -16.07
CA PHE A 137 -4.68 12.65 -16.39
C PHE A 137 -4.04 12.34 -17.75
N PHE A 138 -4.45 13.06 -18.80
CA PHE A 138 -3.89 12.87 -20.14
C PHE A 138 -2.41 13.28 -20.22
N ALA A 139 -2.03 14.39 -19.59
CA ALA A 139 -0.64 14.81 -19.49
C ALA A 139 0.22 13.74 -18.78
N THR A 140 -0.30 13.12 -17.73
CA THR A 140 0.35 12.01 -17.01
C THR A 140 0.55 10.80 -17.91
N PHE A 141 -0.51 10.41 -18.61
CA PHE A 141 -0.47 9.29 -19.55
C PHE A 141 0.54 9.52 -20.69
N ILE A 142 0.55 10.72 -21.28
CA ILE A 142 1.46 11.10 -22.37
C ILE A 142 2.91 11.18 -21.86
N GLY A 143 3.13 11.78 -20.70
CA GLY A 143 4.48 11.92 -20.12
C GLY A 143 5.13 10.57 -19.83
N VAL A 144 4.36 9.60 -19.33
CA VAL A 144 4.89 8.25 -19.07
C VAL A 144 5.03 7.45 -20.37
N LYS A 145 4.00 7.43 -21.23
CA LYS A 145 3.97 6.56 -22.42
C LYS A 145 4.85 7.07 -23.57
N VAL A 146 4.76 8.37 -23.87
CA VAL A 146 5.42 8.97 -25.04
C VAL A 146 6.78 9.54 -24.65
N MET A 147 6.84 10.34 -23.58
CA MET A 147 8.08 10.99 -23.16
C MET A 147 8.99 10.11 -22.29
N LYS A 148 8.53 8.90 -21.93
CA LYS A 148 9.28 7.92 -21.11
C LYS A 148 9.81 8.53 -19.80
N ILE A 149 9.07 9.48 -19.23
CA ILE A 149 9.45 10.09 -17.95
C ILE A 149 9.36 9.03 -16.86
N ASN A 150 10.37 8.99 -15.99
CA ASN A 150 10.39 8.08 -14.86
C ASN A 150 9.14 8.32 -13.97
N PRO A 151 8.39 7.27 -13.57
CA PRO A 151 7.19 7.40 -12.74
C PRO A 151 7.40 8.26 -11.48
N ILE A 152 8.56 8.15 -10.83
CA ILE A 152 8.88 8.93 -9.62
C ILE A 152 8.89 10.43 -9.93
N ARG A 153 9.52 10.84 -11.03
CA ARG A 153 9.53 12.25 -11.46
C ARG A 153 8.15 12.71 -11.88
N MET A 154 7.37 11.82 -12.51
CA MET A 154 6.01 12.14 -12.92
C MET A 154 5.11 12.45 -11.73
N ILE A 155 5.21 11.65 -10.66
CA ILE A 155 4.47 11.89 -9.40
C ILE A 155 4.80 13.27 -8.83
N LEU A 156 6.08 13.66 -8.83
CA LEU A 156 6.50 14.98 -8.34
C LEU A 156 5.94 16.12 -9.21
N TYR A 157 5.99 15.98 -10.54
CA TYR A 157 5.43 16.97 -11.45
C TYR A 157 3.92 17.09 -11.33
N SER A 158 3.20 15.96 -11.21
CA SER A 158 1.74 15.96 -11.02
C SER A 158 1.34 16.55 -9.67
N ALA A 159 2.11 16.26 -8.61
CA ALA A 159 1.86 16.83 -7.28
C ALA A 159 2.05 18.35 -7.29
N PHE A 160 3.13 18.83 -7.90
CA PHE A 160 3.39 20.27 -8.03
C PHE A 160 2.32 20.96 -8.89
N ALA A 161 1.98 20.37 -10.05
CA ALA A 161 0.95 20.92 -10.93
C ALA A 161 -0.44 20.95 -10.26
N GLY A 162 -0.80 19.91 -9.49
CA GLY A 162 -2.04 19.89 -8.72
C GLY A 162 -2.11 21.00 -7.67
N LEU A 163 -1.00 21.24 -6.94
CA LEU A 163 -0.92 22.30 -5.94
C LEU A 163 -1.08 23.69 -6.55
N VAL A 164 -0.49 23.94 -7.73
CA VAL A 164 -0.55 25.26 -8.39
C VAL A 164 -1.89 25.51 -9.11
N LEU A 165 -2.54 24.47 -9.63
CA LEU A 165 -3.71 24.62 -10.50
C LEU A 165 -5.04 24.44 -9.76
N LEU A 166 -5.05 23.70 -8.64
CA LEU A 166 -6.28 23.36 -7.91
C LEU A 166 -6.38 24.03 -6.52
N TYR A 167 -5.31 24.63 -6.01
CA TYR A 167 -5.27 25.40 -4.77
C TYR A 167 -4.81 26.83 -5.05
#